data_AF-A0A0G4ML50-F1
#
_entry.id   AF-A0A0G4ML50-F1
#
_cell.length_a   1.000
_cell.length_b   1.000
_cell.length_c   1.000
_cell.angle_alpha   90.00
_cell.angle_beta   90.00
_cell.angle_gamma   90.00
#
_symmetry.space_group_name_H-M   'P 1'
#
loop_
_entity.id
_entity.type
_entity.pdbx_description
1 polymer ?
#
loop_
_entity_poly.entity_id
_entity_poly.type
_entity_poly.pdbx_seq_one_letter_code
_entity_poly.pdbx_strand_id
1 'polypeptide(L)'
;EIISSFKKYKGLKNKVRFIWWGAEEVGLIGSLYYTRTLSEEDADKIRFYFNYDMIGSINPMFAVYRGDNAGDAFGADLLYDYLTKEGFPAEYAPFGTGSDYVGFVNIGVPSSGLFTGTPPY
;
A
#
# COMPACT_ATOMS: atom_id res chain seq x y z
N GLU A 1 10.25 -11.59 -4.45
CA GLU A 1 9.74 -11.33 -5.83
C GLU A 1 9.78 -9.87 -6.30
N ILE A 2 8.99 -8.93 -5.74
CA ILE A 2 8.90 -7.56 -6.29
C ILE A 2 10.27 -6.88 -6.37
N ILE A 3 11.09 -6.92 -5.30
CA ILE A 3 12.46 -6.40 -5.31
C ILE A 3 13.29 -6.96 -6.46
N SER A 4 13.22 -8.27 -6.69
CA SER A 4 13.94 -8.92 -7.78
C SER A 4 13.46 -8.43 -9.14
N SER A 5 12.15 -8.19 -9.30
CA SER A 5 11.58 -7.61 -10.51
C SER A 5 12.10 -6.19 -10.77
N PHE A 6 12.21 -5.35 -9.74
CA PHE A 6 12.71 -3.98 -9.86
C PHE A 6 14.14 -3.90 -10.43
N LYS A 7 14.97 -4.94 -10.22
CA LYS A 7 16.34 -5.00 -10.79
C LYS A 7 16.36 -5.00 -12.32
N LYS A 8 15.25 -5.39 -12.97
CA LYS A 8 15.11 -5.43 -14.44
C LYS A 8 14.94 -4.03 -15.06
N TYR A 9 14.51 -3.04 -14.27
CA TYR A 9 14.26 -1.68 -14.73
C TYR A 9 15.49 -0.79 -14.50
N LYS A 10 15.72 0.17 -15.40
CA LYS A 10 16.79 1.17 -15.33
C LYS A 10 16.21 2.58 -15.48
N GLY A 11 16.94 3.59 -15.01
CA GLY A 11 16.51 4.99 -15.15
C GLY A 11 15.32 5.38 -14.28
N LEU A 12 15.09 4.67 -13.16
CA LEU A 12 14.07 5.04 -12.19
C LEU A 12 14.39 6.43 -11.61
N LYS A 13 13.50 7.39 -11.82
CA LYS A 13 13.65 8.76 -11.32
C LYS A 13 13.55 8.83 -9.80
N ASN A 14 12.66 8.02 -9.21
CA ASN A 14 12.39 8.00 -7.79
C ASN A 14 13.16 6.86 -7.09
N LYS A 15 13.59 7.11 -5.86
CA LYS A 15 14.12 6.06 -4.99
C LYS A 15 12.99 5.13 -4.56
N VAL A 16 13.19 3.83 -4.73
CA VAL A 16 12.25 2.80 -4.27
C VAL A 16 12.78 2.21 -2.97
N ARG A 17 11.94 2.16 -1.93
CA ARG A 17 12.25 1.57 -0.63
C ARG A 17 11.28 0.42 -0.38
N PHE A 18 11.83 -0.70 0.06
CA PHE A 18 11.06 -1.85 0.52
C PHE A 18 11.21 -1.93 2.02
N ILE A 19 10.11 -2.20 2.70
CA ILE A 19 10.04 -2.24 4.15
C ILE A 19 9.20 -3.43 4.56
N TRP A 20 9.61 -4.11 5.63
CA TRP A 20 8.82 -5.11 6.31
C TRP A 20 8.58 -4.61 7.72
N TRP A 21 7.31 -4.45 8.06
CA TRP A 21 6.91 -3.97 9.37
C TRP A 21 6.87 -5.13 10.37
N GLY A 22 7.40 -4.88 11.55
CA GLY A 22 7.25 -5.77 12.70
C GLY A 22 6.09 -5.31 13.57
N ALA A 23 5.53 -6.25 14.33
CA ALA A 23 4.50 -5.96 15.34
C ALA A 23 3.24 -5.26 14.78
N GLU A 24 2.84 -5.61 13.55
CA GLU A 24 1.61 -5.16 12.90
C GLU A 24 0.38 -5.70 13.67
N GLU A 25 0.32 -7.01 13.89
CA GLU A 25 -0.78 -7.74 14.53
C GLU A 25 -1.09 -7.31 15.98
N VAL A 26 -0.17 -6.61 16.64
CA VAL A 26 -0.33 -6.10 18.02
C VAL A 26 -0.65 -4.59 18.05
N GLY A 27 -0.99 -4.01 16.90
CA GLY A 27 -1.43 -2.62 16.79
C GLY A 27 -0.48 -1.72 15.98
N LEU A 28 0.00 -2.21 14.83
CA LEU A 28 0.75 -1.42 13.83
C LEU A 28 2.03 -0.79 14.39
N ILE A 29 2.65 -1.40 15.42
CA ILE A 29 3.68 -0.73 16.23
C ILE A 29 4.86 -0.30 15.36
N GLY A 30 5.31 -1.16 14.43
CA GLY A 30 6.47 -0.87 13.58
C GLY A 30 6.24 0.31 12.63
N SER A 31 5.14 0.29 11.87
CA SER A 31 4.82 1.34 10.91
C SER A 31 4.43 2.66 11.58
N LEU A 32 3.69 2.61 12.69
CA LEU A 32 3.36 3.79 13.48
C LEU A 32 4.61 4.41 14.13
N TYR A 33 5.52 3.60 14.65
CA TYR A 33 6.79 4.10 15.16
C TYR A 33 7.57 4.81 14.05
N TYR A 34 7.74 4.16 12.90
CA TYR A 34 8.47 4.73 11.77
C TYR A 34 7.88 6.07 11.33
N THR A 35 6.58 6.12 11.04
CA THR A 35 5.91 7.33 10.54
C THR A 35 5.93 8.47 11.58
N ARG A 36 5.75 8.16 12.87
CA ARG A 36 5.85 9.15 13.96
C ARG A 36 7.26 9.70 14.17
N THR A 37 8.30 8.96 13.81
CA THR A 37 9.70 9.39 13.98
C THR A 37 10.28 10.13 12.78
N LEU A 38 9.55 10.21 11.67
CA LEU A 38 10.00 11.00 10.52
C LEU A 38 9.99 12.49 10.86
N SER A 39 11.02 13.19 10.40
CA SER A 39 10.95 14.64 10.26
C SER A 39 9.96 15.01 9.15
N GLU A 40 9.39 16.21 9.18
CA GLU A 40 8.55 16.72 8.09
C GLU A 40 9.29 16.66 6.74
N GLU A 41 10.57 17.05 6.73
CA GLU A 41 11.42 16.99 5.53
C GLU A 41 11.58 15.57 4.97
N ASP A 42 11.68 14.57 5.85
CA ASP A 42 11.79 13.18 5.41
C ASP A 42 10.45 12.58 4.99
N ALA A 43 9.35 12.98 5.63
CA ALA A 43 8.00 12.63 5.21
C ALA A 43 7.70 13.19 3.80
N ASP A 44 8.06 14.44 3.53
CA ASP A 44 7.88 15.10 2.22
C ASP A 44 8.65 14.42 1.07
N LYS A 45 9.71 13.67 1.39
CA LYS A 45 10.45 12.87 0.40
C LYS A 45 9.69 11.61 -0.02
N ILE A 46 8.67 11.18 0.72
CA ILE A 46 7.87 9.99 0.43
C ILE A 46 6.72 10.37 -0.50
N ARG A 47 6.89 10.10 -1.80
CA ARG A 47 5.90 10.46 -2.82
C ARG A 47 4.68 9.56 -2.85
N PHE A 48 4.83 8.30 -2.42
CA PHE A 48 3.76 7.32 -2.41
C PHE A 48 4.13 6.13 -1.53
N TYR A 49 3.14 5.51 -0.87
CA TYR A 49 3.30 4.26 -0.12
C TYR A 49 2.31 3.18 -0.62
N PHE A 50 2.84 2.03 -1.04
CA PHE A 50 2.03 0.86 -1.36
C PHE A 50 2.09 -0.15 -0.21
N ASN A 51 0.93 -0.57 0.27
CA ASN A 51 0.78 -1.60 1.29
C ASN A 51 0.26 -2.91 0.67
N TYR A 52 0.80 -4.04 1.09
CA TYR A 52 0.35 -5.35 0.64
C TYR A 52 0.19 -6.26 1.84
N ASP A 53 -1.07 -6.48 2.21
CA ASP A 53 -1.44 -7.22 3.40
C ASP A 53 -2.60 -8.15 3.05
N MET A 54 -2.43 -9.43 3.38
CA MET A 54 -3.29 -10.54 2.95
C MET A 54 -3.61 -10.51 1.44
N ILE A 55 -2.61 -10.80 0.59
CA ILE A 55 -2.75 -10.79 -0.90
C ILE A 55 -2.80 -12.18 -1.54
N GLY A 56 -3.10 -13.22 -0.76
CA GLY A 56 -3.03 -14.62 -1.18
C GLY A 56 -4.23 -15.47 -0.74
N SER A 57 -5.39 -14.83 -0.58
CA SER A 57 -6.61 -15.50 -0.08
C SER A 57 -7.13 -16.51 -1.11
N ILE A 58 -7.60 -17.67 -0.63
CA ILE A 58 -8.06 -18.78 -1.48
C ILE A 58 -9.30 -18.38 -2.30
N ASN A 59 -10.22 -17.63 -1.66
CA ASN A 59 -11.40 -17.05 -2.28
C ASN A 59 -11.21 -15.52 -2.34
N PRO A 60 -10.52 -14.98 -3.36
CA PRO A 60 -10.05 -13.61 -3.33
C PRO A 60 -11.17 -12.60 -3.62
N MET A 61 -11.26 -11.57 -2.78
CA MET A 61 -11.94 -10.31 -3.09
C MET A 61 -10.87 -9.27 -3.41
N PHE A 62 -10.74 -8.84 -4.67
CA PHE A 62 -9.67 -7.92 -5.09
C PHE A 62 -9.98 -6.47 -4.70
N ALA A 63 -9.74 -6.12 -3.44
CA ALA A 63 -9.96 -4.77 -2.92
C ALA A 63 -8.70 -3.91 -3.08
N VAL A 64 -8.84 -2.80 -3.82
CA VAL A 64 -7.79 -1.79 -4.00
C VAL A 64 -8.10 -0.58 -3.12
N TYR A 65 -7.19 -0.25 -2.20
CA TYR A 65 -7.41 0.89 -1.31
C TYR A 65 -7.32 2.21 -2.07
N ARG A 66 -8.38 3.03 -1.93
CA ARG A 66 -8.49 4.36 -2.54
C ARG A 66 -9.08 5.32 -1.51
N GLY A 67 -8.28 6.26 -1.05
CA GLY A 67 -8.73 7.37 -0.20
C GLY A 67 -9.30 8.54 -1.00
N ASP A 68 -9.63 9.61 -0.28
CA ASP A 68 -10.26 10.80 -0.86
C ASP A 68 -9.27 11.79 -1.48
N ASN A 69 -7.97 11.68 -1.16
CA ASN A 69 -6.97 12.58 -1.72
C ASN A 69 -6.57 12.14 -3.15
N ALA A 70 -6.26 13.11 -4.02
CA ALA A 70 -5.97 12.84 -5.43
C ALA A 70 -4.72 11.96 -5.66
N GLY A 71 -3.78 11.97 -4.71
CA GLY A 71 -2.60 11.11 -4.76
C GLY A 71 -2.98 9.65 -4.60
N ASP A 72 -3.81 9.32 -3.61
CA ASP A 72 -4.30 7.94 -3.36
C ASP A 72 -4.98 7.38 -4.61
N ALA A 73 -5.87 8.17 -5.23
CA ALA A 73 -6.56 7.80 -6.45
C ALA A 73 -5.59 7.41 -7.57
N PHE A 74 -4.54 8.21 -7.79
CA PHE A 74 -3.56 7.90 -8.84
C PHE A 74 -2.91 6.53 -8.67
N GLY A 75 -2.47 6.18 -7.46
CA GLY A 75 -1.85 4.87 -7.21
C GLY A 75 -2.86 3.72 -7.22
N ALA A 76 -4.07 3.96 -6.71
CA ALA A 76 -5.15 2.98 -6.73
C ALA A 76 -5.59 2.65 -8.16
N ASP A 77 -5.76 3.65 -9.01
CA ASP A 77 -6.22 3.48 -10.39
C ASP A 77 -5.23 2.62 -11.20
N LEU A 78 -3.92 2.74 -10.96
CA LEU A 78 -2.91 1.88 -11.59
C LEU A 78 -3.08 0.39 -11.25
N LEU A 79 -3.41 0.08 -9.98
CA LEU A 79 -3.65 -1.29 -9.54
C LEU A 79 -4.99 -1.81 -10.04
N TYR A 80 -6.03 -1.00 -9.93
CA TYR A 80 -7.38 -1.30 -10.40
C TYR A 80 -7.38 -1.62 -11.89
N ASP A 81 -6.84 -0.72 -12.72
CA ASP A 81 -6.78 -0.88 -14.17
C ASP A 81 -6.01 -2.13 -14.57
N TYR A 82 -4.90 -2.42 -13.90
CA TYR A 82 -4.13 -3.65 -14.14
C TYR A 82 -4.96 -4.89 -13.82
N LEU A 83 -5.58 -4.96 -12.64
CA LEU A 83 -6.36 -6.12 -12.22
C LEU A 83 -7.58 -6.34 -13.13
N THR A 84 -8.33 -5.28 -13.43
CA THR A 84 -9.48 -5.34 -14.33
C THR A 84 -9.08 -5.76 -15.74
N LYS A 85 -7.95 -5.27 -16.25
CA LYS A 85 -7.41 -5.68 -17.56
C LYS A 85 -7.05 -7.16 -17.60
N GLU A 86 -6.52 -7.70 -16.52
CA GLU A 86 -6.20 -9.14 -16.39
C GLU A 86 -7.45 -10.00 -16.08
N GLY A 87 -8.64 -9.40 -16.02
CA GLY A 87 -9.92 -10.10 -15.84
C GLY A 87 -10.31 -10.35 -14.39
N PHE A 88 -9.60 -9.76 -13.42
CA PHE A 88 -9.98 -9.84 -12.02
C PHE A 88 -11.08 -8.82 -11.68
N PRO A 89 -12.09 -9.19 -10.87
CA PRO A 89 -13.15 -8.28 -10.44
C PRO A 89 -12.63 -7.36 -9.33
N ALA A 90 -11.78 -6.40 -9.69
CA ALA A 90 -11.25 -5.42 -8.75
C ALA A 90 -12.35 -4.42 -8.32
N GLU A 91 -12.32 -4.04 -7.05
CA GLU A 91 -13.20 -3.04 -6.45
C GLU A 91 -12.37 -2.06 -5.64
N TYR A 92 -12.79 -0.79 -5.59
CA TYR A 92 -12.19 0.17 -4.67
C TYR A 92 -12.73 -0.04 -3.26
N ALA A 93 -11.84 0.06 -2.27
CA ALA A 93 -12.19 0.05 -0.86
C ALA A 93 -11.62 1.31 -0.18
N PRO A 94 -12.35 1.90 0.79
CA PRO A 94 -11.77 2.95 1.61
C PRO A 94 -10.66 2.39 2.50
N PHE A 95 -9.80 3.26 3.00
CA PHE A 95 -8.86 2.88 4.05
C PHE A 95 -9.62 2.51 5.34
N GLY A 96 -9.17 1.43 5.98
CA GLY A 96 -9.56 1.07 7.34
C GLY A 96 -8.53 1.54 8.36
N THR A 97 -8.48 0.85 9.50
CA THR A 97 -7.58 1.18 10.62
C THR A 97 -6.59 0.06 10.96
N GLY A 98 -6.58 -1.03 10.20
CA GLY A 98 -5.94 -2.29 10.59
C GLY A 98 -4.85 -2.77 9.64
N SER A 99 -4.04 -1.87 9.09
CA SER A 99 -2.83 -2.25 8.36
C SER A 99 -1.84 -1.08 8.28
N ASP A 100 -0.60 -1.33 7.86
CA ASP A 100 0.52 -0.40 7.99
C ASP A 100 0.41 0.90 7.17
N TYR A 101 -0.53 1.02 6.23
CA TYR A 101 -0.81 2.29 5.54
C TYR A 101 -1.33 3.38 6.48
N VAL A 102 -1.88 3.02 7.64
CA VAL A 102 -2.55 3.97 8.57
C VAL A 102 -1.62 5.12 8.95
N GLY A 103 -0.37 4.81 9.32
CA GLY A 103 0.60 5.85 9.68
C GLY A 103 0.90 6.82 8.55
N PHE A 104 0.99 6.32 7.31
CA PHE A 104 1.30 7.10 6.11
C PHE A 104 0.12 8.00 5.71
N VAL A 105 -1.09 7.45 5.68
CA VAL A 105 -2.32 8.21 5.41
C VAL A 105 -2.50 9.33 6.44
N ASN A 106 -2.25 9.05 7.74
CA ASN A 106 -2.39 10.04 8.81
C ASN A 106 -1.44 11.23 8.68
N ILE A 107 -0.25 11.03 8.10
CA ILE A 107 0.71 12.11 7.84
C ILE A 107 0.58 12.70 6.43
N GLY A 108 -0.47 12.35 5.69
CA GLY A 108 -0.77 12.89 4.37
C GLY A 108 0.07 12.32 3.22
N VAL A 109 0.79 11.21 3.44
CA VAL A 109 1.51 10.53 2.35
C VAL A 109 0.49 9.77 1.49
N PRO A 110 0.42 10.07 0.18
CA PRO A 110 -0.44 9.33 -0.73
C PRO A 110 -0.17 7.82 -0.66
N SER A 111 -1.23 7.04 -0.53
CA SER A 111 -1.12 5.62 -0.29
C SER A 111 -2.11 4.82 -1.12
N SER A 112 -1.83 3.54 -1.31
CA SER A 112 -2.78 2.54 -1.82
C SER A 112 -2.27 1.14 -1.47
N GLY A 113 -3.02 0.11 -1.84
CA GLY A 113 -2.64 -1.27 -1.58
C GLY A 113 -3.67 -2.24 -2.13
N LEU A 114 -3.31 -3.52 -2.08
CA LEU A 114 -4.20 -4.62 -2.43
C LEU A 114 -4.47 -5.47 -1.20
N PHE A 115 -5.72 -5.84 -1.02
CA PHE A 115 -6.20 -6.79 -0.03
C PHE A 115 -7.07 -7.84 -0.74
N THR A 116 -6.90 -9.12 -0.42
CA THR A 116 -7.68 -10.21 -1.04
C THR A 116 -8.72 -10.84 -0.13
N GLY A 117 -8.94 -10.31 1.08
CA GLY A 117 -9.91 -10.85 2.05
C GLY A 117 -9.24 -11.58 3.22
N THR A 118 -9.92 -11.62 4.36
CA THR A 118 -9.50 -12.39 5.55
C THR A 118 -10.39 -13.62 5.74
N PRO A 119 -9.86 -14.78 6.17
CA PRO A 119 -10.68 -15.94 6.55
C PRO A 119 -11.74 -15.57 7.62
N PRO A 120 -12.87 -16.29 7.75
CA PRO A 120 -13.01 -17.74 7.57
C PRO A 120 -13.79 -18.17 6.32
N TYR A 121 -13.70 -17.41 5.23
CA TYR A 121 -14.43 -17.67 3.99
C TYR A 121 -13.49 -18.02 2.83
#